data_AF-A0A356BDT5-F1
#
_entry.id   AF-A0A356BDT5-F1
#
_cell.length_a   1.000
_cell.length_b   1.000
_cell.length_c   1.000
_cell.angle_alpha   90.00
_cell.angle_beta   90.00
_cell.angle_gamma   90.00
#
_symmetry.space_group_name_H-M   'P 1'
#
loop_
_entity.id
_entity.type
_entity.pdbx_description
1 polymer ?
#
loop_
_entity_poly.entity_id
_entity_poly.type
_entity_poly.pdbx_seq_one_letter_code
_entity_poly.pdbx_strand_id
1 'polypeptide(L)'
;EVFAKAEMIVKVKEPQAVERAMLREGQILFTYLHLAPDLPQTEDLIKSKAICIAYETVTDNRGGLPLLAPMSEVAGRMSIQAGARALEKSCAGRGMLLGGVPGVAPAKVVVIGGGMVGTNAAQMAVGLGADVTVLDRSVDVLRRINAQFNGAVKAIYSTADALEQEVLAADLVIGGVLVPGAAAPKLVTKDHIKRMKPGSAIVDVAIDQGGCVETSKPTTHADPTYIVDDVVHYCVANMPGAVPRTSTFALNNATLPFIIRLANKGYKQALLDDQHLMNGLNVINGQVTNQSVAEALGFTFVEPKTALNA
;
A
#
# COMPACT_ATOMS: atom_id res chain seq x y z
N GLU A 1 30.50 -0.94 -4.14
CA GLU A 1 31.01 0.45 -4.33
C GLU A 1 30.06 1.51 -3.76
N VAL A 2 28.79 1.57 -4.20
CA VAL A 2 27.82 2.59 -3.76
C VAL A 2 27.67 2.66 -2.23
N PHE A 3 27.36 1.54 -1.57
CA PHE A 3 27.25 1.47 -0.10
C PHE A 3 28.53 1.89 0.64
N ALA A 4 29.70 1.65 0.04
CA ALA A 4 30.99 1.98 0.66
C ALA A 4 31.36 3.47 0.52
N LYS A 5 30.79 4.18 -0.46
CA LYS A 5 31.15 5.58 -0.74
C LYS A 5 30.08 6.59 -0.31
N ALA A 6 28.80 6.24 -0.44
CA ALA A 6 27.73 7.19 -0.18
C ALA A 6 27.52 7.43 1.32
N GLU A 7 27.29 8.69 1.71
CA GLU A 7 26.85 9.05 3.07
C GLU A 7 25.35 8.79 3.28
N MET A 8 24.58 8.88 2.18
CA MET A 8 23.16 8.60 2.15
C MET A 8 22.82 7.61 1.03
N ILE A 9 22.14 6.53 1.39
CA ILE A 9 21.59 5.53 0.49
C ILE A 9 20.10 5.81 0.32
N VAL A 10 19.71 6.18 -0.91
CA VAL A 10 18.32 6.33 -1.32
C VAL A 10 17.92 5.08 -2.09
N LYS A 11 16.90 4.37 -1.61
CA LYS A 11 16.36 3.16 -2.24
C LYS A 11 14.84 3.24 -2.37
N VAL A 12 14.27 2.34 -3.15
CA VAL A 12 12.81 2.16 -3.23
C VAL A 12 12.35 1.18 -2.16
N LYS A 13 12.76 -0.09 -2.26
CA LYS A 13 12.41 -1.16 -1.34
C LYS A 13 13.46 -1.38 -0.25
N GLU A 14 13.03 -2.09 0.78
CA GLU A 14 13.83 -2.50 1.92
C GLU A 14 15.13 -3.20 1.49
N PRO A 15 16.24 -2.93 2.18
CA PRO A 15 17.51 -3.58 1.89
C PRO A 15 17.41 -5.08 2.18
N GLN A 16 17.84 -5.88 1.22
CA GLN A 16 17.96 -7.33 1.38
C GLN A 16 19.08 -7.68 2.37
N ALA A 17 19.10 -8.90 2.91
CA ALA A 17 20.08 -9.29 3.95
C ALA A 17 21.54 -8.97 3.58
N VAL A 18 21.93 -9.25 2.33
CA VAL A 18 23.28 -8.93 1.82
C VAL A 18 23.54 -7.43 1.74
N GLU A 19 22.52 -6.62 1.50
CA GLU A 19 22.62 -5.15 1.44
C GLU A 19 22.66 -4.54 2.85
N ARG A 20 21.89 -5.10 3.80
CA ARG A 20 21.90 -4.69 5.21
C ARG A 20 23.27 -4.90 5.84
N ALA A 21 23.94 -6.00 5.50
CA ALA A 21 25.32 -6.26 5.92
C ALA A 21 26.33 -5.23 5.37
N MET A 22 25.98 -4.44 4.35
CA MET A 22 26.83 -3.38 3.81
C MET A 22 26.59 -2.01 4.46
N LEU A 23 25.55 -1.87 5.29
CA LEU A 23 25.27 -0.62 6.02
C LEU A 23 26.33 -0.38 7.08
N ARG A 24 26.56 0.90 7.38
CA ARG A 24 27.60 1.35 8.30
C ARG A 24 27.06 2.36 9.29
N GLU A 25 27.73 2.44 10.44
CA GLU A 25 27.43 3.39 11.49
C GLU A 25 27.41 4.83 10.94
N GLY A 26 26.35 5.58 11.26
CA GLY A 26 26.15 6.96 10.80
C GLY A 26 25.71 7.13 9.34
N GLN A 27 25.62 6.06 8.55
CA GLN A 27 25.12 6.14 7.18
C GLN A 27 23.60 6.35 7.16
N ILE A 28 23.11 7.27 6.33
CA ILE A 28 21.67 7.49 6.19
C ILE A 28 21.10 6.46 5.21
N LEU A 29 20.05 5.77 5.62
CA LEU A 29 19.23 4.92 4.75
C LEU A 29 17.84 5.54 4.65
N PHE A 30 17.44 5.95 3.45
CA PHE A 30 16.13 6.54 3.19
C PHE A 30 15.39 5.73 2.12
N THR A 31 14.37 4.96 2.55
CA THR A 31 13.65 3.98 1.70
C THR A 31 12.36 3.48 2.36
N TYR A 32 11.56 2.64 1.70
CA TYR A 32 10.52 1.86 2.40
C TYR A 32 11.16 0.77 3.26
N LEU A 33 10.72 0.60 4.51
CA LEU A 33 11.32 -0.39 5.41
C LEU A 33 10.37 -1.51 5.82
N HIS A 34 9.10 -1.20 6.12
CA HIS A 34 8.08 -2.14 6.58
C HIS A 34 8.57 -3.01 7.75
N LEU A 35 9.11 -2.37 8.79
CA LEU A 35 9.82 -3.08 9.87
C LEU A 35 8.92 -3.94 10.76
N ALA A 36 7.70 -3.50 11.07
CA ALA A 36 6.83 -4.17 12.05
C ALA A 36 6.63 -5.69 11.80
N PRO A 37 6.46 -6.19 10.56
CA PRO A 37 6.41 -7.63 10.28
C PRO A 37 7.76 -8.33 10.06
N ASP A 38 8.90 -7.62 10.05
CA ASP A 38 10.22 -8.19 9.69
C ASP A 38 11.25 -7.98 10.81
N LEU A 39 11.25 -8.92 11.77
CA LEU A 39 12.20 -8.95 12.88
C LEU A 39 13.66 -9.06 12.41
N PRO A 40 14.04 -9.99 11.50
CA PRO A 40 15.41 -10.09 11.01
C PRO A 40 15.94 -8.79 10.41
N GLN A 41 15.14 -8.12 9.58
CA GLN A 41 15.53 -6.83 9.02
C GLN A 41 15.75 -5.80 10.12
N THR A 42 14.82 -5.69 11.08
CA THR A 42 14.92 -4.70 12.17
C THR A 42 16.17 -4.91 13.01
N GLU A 43 16.51 -6.15 13.37
CA GLU A 43 17.73 -6.48 14.09
C GLU A 43 19.00 -6.11 13.32
N ASP A 44 19.04 -6.37 12.02
CA ASP A 44 20.19 -6.03 11.17
C ASP A 44 20.39 -4.50 11.10
N LEU A 45 19.30 -3.73 10.98
CA LEU A 45 19.36 -2.26 10.98
C LEU A 45 19.85 -1.72 12.33
N ILE A 46 19.36 -2.28 13.45
CA ILE A 46 19.84 -1.94 14.79
C ILE A 46 21.35 -2.21 14.91
N LYS A 47 21.81 -3.40 14.51
CA LYS A 47 23.23 -3.79 14.56
C LYS A 47 24.11 -2.87 13.70
N SER A 48 23.60 -2.42 12.55
CA SER A 48 24.34 -1.53 11.65
C SER A 48 24.60 -0.13 12.22
N LYS A 49 23.77 0.31 13.19
CA LYS A 49 23.75 1.69 13.73
C LYS A 49 23.60 2.77 12.65
N ALA A 50 23.04 2.42 11.50
CA ALA A 50 22.67 3.38 10.47
C ALA A 50 21.53 4.29 10.95
N ILE A 51 21.33 5.41 10.25
CA ILE A 51 20.22 6.33 10.44
C ILE A 51 19.13 5.94 9.44
N CYS A 52 18.16 5.13 9.87
CA CYS A 52 17.13 4.57 9.00
C CYS A 52 15.85 5.38 9.08
N ILE A 53 15.49 6.02 7.97
CA ILE A 53 14.29 6.82 7.81
C ILE A 53 13.37 6.09 6.82
N ALA A 54 12.14 5.78 7.26
CA ALA A 54 11.17 5.03 6.47
C ALA A 54 10.23 5.98 5.72
N TYR A 55 10.05 5.80 4.41
CA TYR A 55 9.11 6.61 3.63
C TYR A 55 7.68 6.54 4.17
N GLU A 56 7.22 5.33 4.49
CA GLU A 56 5.86 5.03 4.91
C GLU A 56 5.49 5.54 6.30
N THR A 57 6.45 6.09 7.07
CA THR A 57 6.19 6.72 8.37
C THR A 57 6.48 8.22 8.38
N VAL A 58 6.98 8.79 7.27
CA VAL A 58 6.98 10.25 7.08
C VAL A 58 5.53 10.71 6.95
N THR A 59 5.18 11.74 7.73
CA THR A 59 3.80 12.26 7.82
C THR A 59 3.64 13.59 7.08
N ASP A 60 2.45 14.19 7.12
CA ASP A 60 2.23 15.57 6.71
C ASP A 60 1.33 16.32 7.71
N ASN A 61 1.14 17.62 7.47
CA ASN A 61 0.32 18.51 8.32
C ASN A 61 -1.18 18.13 8.35
N ARG A 62 -1.62 17.24 7.46
CA ARG A 62 -3.01 16.76 7.36
C ARG A 62 -3.17 15.35 7.95
N GLY A 63 -2.12 14.81 8.59
CA GLY A 63 -2.11 13.45 9.14
C GLY A 63 -1.98 12.35 8.09
N GLY A 64 -1.60 12.71 6.86
CA GLY A 64 -1.37 11.77 5.76
C GLY A 64 0.06 11.21 5.73
N LEU A 65 0.29 10.31 4.77
CA LEU A 65 1.58 9.68 4.50
C LEU A 65 2.05 10.08 3.08
N PRO A 66 2.66 11.27 2.91
CA PRO A 66 2.91 11.87 1.60
C PRO A 66 3.86 11.05 0.73
N LEU A 67 4.74 10.24 1.33
CA LEU A 67 5.66 9.39 0.58
C LEU A 67 5.07 8.02 0.25
N LEU A 68 3.95 7.62 0.87
CA LEU A 68 3.21 6.39 0.54
C LEU A 68 2.06 6.65 -0.46
N ALA A 69 1.51 7.87 -0.44
CA ALA A 69 0.38 8.27 -1.27
C ALA A 69 0.60 8.01 -2.77
N PRO A 70 1.74 8.37 -3.41
CA PRO A 70 1.93 8.15 -4.83
C PRO A 70 1.91 6.66 -5.22
N MET A 71 2.47 5.79 -4.38
CA MET A 71 2.44 4.34 -4.63
C MET A 71 1.03 3.78 -4.46
N SER A 72 0.26 4.31 -3.51
CA SER A 72 -1.16 3.97 -3.33
C SER A 72 -2.02 4.41 -4.52
N GLU A 73 -1.74 5.58 -5.10
CA GLU A 73 -2.42 6.07 -6.31
C GLU A 73 -2.15 5.14 -7.49
N VAL A 74 -0.87 4.81 -7.73
CA VAL A 74 -0.47 3.90 -8.81
C VAL A 74 -1.13 2.52 -8.62
N ALA A 75 -1.04 1.94 -7.42
CA ALA A 75 -1.61 0.64 -7.13
C ALA A 75 -3.14 0.64 -7.29
N GLY A 76 -3.83 1.67 -6.80
CA GLY A 76 -5.27 1.85 -6.99
C GLY A 76 -5.67 1.89 -8.47
N ARG A 77 -4.94 2.64 -9.30
CA ARG A 77 -5.23 2.68 -10.75
C ARG A 77 -4.94 1.36 -11.45
N MET A 78 -3.81 0.74 -11.14
CA MET A 78 -3.42 -0.56 -11.70
C MET A 78 -4.36 -1.68 -11.28
N SER A 79 -4.98 -1.59 -10.10
CA SER A 79 -5.92 -2.61 -9.63
C SER A 79 -7.09 -2.83 -10.59
N ILE A 80 -7.55 -1.78 -11.25
CA ILE A 80 -8.61 -1.88 -12.27
C ILE A 80 -8.09 -2.48 -13.57
N GLN A 81 -6.86 -2.17 -13.97
CA GLN A 81 -6.25 -2.79 -15.16
C GLN A 81 -6.02 -4.30 -14.95
N ALA A 82 -5.47 -4.66 -13.79
CA ALA A 82 -5.27 -6.05 -13.38
C ALA A 82 -6.61 -6.79 -13.25
N GLY A 83 -7.61 -6.16 -12.62
CA GLY A 83 -8.95 -6.71 -12.48
C GLY A 83 -9.67 -6.90 -13.80
N ALA A 84 -9.56 -5.95 -14.74
CA ALA A 84 -10.10 -6.08 -16.09
C ALA A 84 -9.50 -7.28 -16.81
N ARG A 85 -8.17 -7.45 -16.74
CA ARG A 85 -7.48 -8.60 -17.33
C ARG A 85 -7.89 -9.91 -16.66
N ALA A 86 -7.98 -9.94 -15.33
CA ALA A 86 -8.41 -11.10 -14.57
C ALA A 86 -9.85 -11.54 -14.90
N LEU A 87 -10.71 -10.61 -15.33
CA LEU A 87 -12.07 -10.90 -15.78
C LEU A 87 -12.14 -11.48 -17.20
N GLU A 88 -11.09 -11.42 -18.00
CA GLU A 88 -11.10 -12.00 -19.34
C GLU A 88 -11.17 -13.53 -19.28
N LYS A 89 -11.87 -14.14 -20.24
CA LYS A 89 -12.04 -15.61 -20.28
C LYS A 89 -10.71 -16.33 -20.51
N SER A 90 -9.79 -15.71 -21.23
CA SER A 90 -8.41 -16.15 -21.44
C SER A 90 -7.60 -16.25 -20.14
N CYS A 91 -8.00 -15.49 -19.10
CA CYS A 91 -7.41 -15.50 -17.77
C CYS A 91 -8.29 -16.25 -16.75
N ALA A 92 -9.13 -17.17 -17.22
CA ALA A 92 -10.09 -17.94 -16.42
C ALA A 92 -11.20 -17.12 -15.73
N GLY A 93 -11.27 -15.82 -16.00
CA GLY A 93 -12.34 -14.95 -15.52
C GLY A 93 -13.69 -15.20 -16.17
N ARG A 94 -14.66 -14.39 -15.78
CA ARG A 94 -16.05 -14.48 -16.20
C ARG A 94 -16.28 -14.16 -17.69
N GLY A 95 -15.29 -13.59 -18.37
CA GLY A 95 -15.37 -13.16 -19.76
C GLY A 95 -16.10 -11.82 -19.91
N MET A 96 -15.85 -10.87 -19.01
CA MET A 96 -16.56 -9.60 -19.00
C MET A 96 -15.67 -8.41 -19.31
N LEU A 97 -16.23 -7.46 -20.07
CA LEU A 97 -15.67 -6.14 -20.27
C LEU A 97 -16.24 -5.19 -19.21
N LEU A 98 -15.38 -4.43 -18.52
CA LEU A 98 -15.80 -3.58 -17.41
C LEU A 98 -16.92 -2.59 -17.78
N GLY A 99 -16.81 -1.93 -18.93
CA GLY A 99 -17.79 -0.94 -19.38
C GLY A 99 -19.03 -1.49 -20.08
N GLY A 100 -19.07 -2.79 -20.37
CA GLY A 100 -20.06 -3.35 -21.29
C GLY A 100 -20.04 -2.63 -22.64
N VAL A 101 -21.18 -2.63 -23.33
CA VAL A 101 -21.45 -1.88 -24.57
C VAL A 101 -22.95 -1.52 -24.60
N PRO A 102 -23.42 -0.58 -25.43
CA PRO A 102 -24.85 -0.30 -25.54
C PRO A 102 -25.70 -1.57 -25.73
N GLY A 103 -26.64 -1.83 -24.82
CA GLY A 103 -27.47 -3.04 -24.78
C GLY A 103 -26.92 -4.20 -23.93
N VAL A 104 -25.71 -4.07 -23.36
CA VAL A 104 -25.05 -5.06 -22.50
C VAL A 104 -24.62 -4.41 -21.18
N ALA A 105 -24.95 -5.04 -20.05
CA ALA A 105 -24.63 -4.50 -18.74
C ALA A 105 -23.11 -4.37 -18.50
N PRO A 106 -22.66 -3.31 -17.79
CA PRO A 106 -21.28 -3.21 -17.33
C PRO A 106 -20.98 -4.16 -16.16
N ALA A 107 -19.71 -4.33 -15.83
CA ALA A 107 -19.28 -5.09 -14.66
C ALA A 107 -19.59 -4.33 -13.35
N LYS A 108 -19.97 -5.08 -12.31
CA LYS A 108 -20.09 -4.55 -10.95
C LYS A 108 -18.74 -4.60 -10.24
N VAL A 109 -18.20 -3.43 -9.92
CA VAL A 109 -16.92 -3.26 -9.23
C VAL A 109 -17.16 -2.78 -7.81
N VAL A 110 -16.72 -3.57 -6.83
CA VAL A 110 -16.79 -3.22 -5.41
C VAL A 110 -15.40 -2.90 -4.89
N VAL A 111 -15.23 -1.72 -4.31
CA VAL A 111 -13.97 -1.26 -3.72
C VAL A 111 -14.13 -1.20 -2.21
N ILE A 112 -13.31 -1.95 -1.48
CA ILE A 112 -13.32 -1.98 -0.01
C ILE A 112 -12.22 -1.04 0.48
N GLY A 113 -12.62 0.07 1.10
CA GLY A 113 -11.76 1.17 1.55
C GLY A 113 -11.76 2.33 0.56
N GLY A 114 -12.14 3.52 1.01
CA GLY A 114 -12.24 4.75 0.24
C GLY A 114 -11.02 5.69 0.36
N GLY A 115 -9.88 5.16 0.82
CA GLY A 115 -8.61 5.89 0.90
C GLY A 115 -7.99 6.21 -0.48
N MET A 116 -6.67 6.40 -0.51
CA MET A 116 -5.94 6.74 -1.76
C MET A 116 -6.07 5.64 -2.82
N VAL A 117 -5.88 4.38 -2.44
CA VAL A 117 -6.05 3.22 -3.33
C VAL A 117 -7.47 3.19 -3.88
N GLY A 118 -8.46 3.19 -2.98
CA GLY A 118 -9.86 3.03 -3.39
C GLY A 118 -10.40 4.19 -4.20
N THR A 119 -10.03 5.43 -3.89
CA THR A 119 -10.44 6.60 -4.68
C THR A 119 -9.89 6.52 -6.11
N ASN A 120 -8.64 6.09 -6.27
CA ASN A 120 -8.02 5.93 -7.60
C ASN A 120 -8.57 4.72 -8.35
N ALA A 121 -8.87 3.62 -7.65
CA ALA A 121 -9.55 2.47 -8.23
C ALA A 121 -10.95 2.86 -8.73
N ALA A 122 -11.74 3.55 -7.91
CA ALA A 122 -13.05 4.06 -8.31
C ALA A 122 -12.95 5.00 -9.52
N GLN A 123 -11.97 5.91 -9.55
CA GLN A 123 -11.74 6.80 -10.68
C GLN A 123 -11.49 6.05 -11.99
N MET A 124 -10.67 5.00 -11.97
CA MET A 124 -10.42 4.20 -13.16
C MET A 124 -11.62 3.34 -13.56
N ALA A 125 -12.31 2.74 -12.60
CA ALA A 125 -13.49 1.92 -12.87
C ALA A 125 -14.63 2.75 -13.49
N VAL A 126 -14.91 3.94 -12.94
CA VAL A 126 -15.88 4.90 -13.51
C VAL A 126 -15.45 5.33 -14.91
N GLY A 127 -14.16 5.64 -15.10
CA GLY A 127 -13.62 6.04 -16.41
C GLY A 127 -13.76 4.96 -17.48
N LEU A 128 -13.80 3.68 -17.09
CA LEU A 128 -14.07 2.55 -17.98
C LEU A 128 -15.55 2.21 -18.13
N GLY A 129 -16.45 2.92 -17.43
CA GLY A 129 -17.90 2.71 -17.51
C GLY A 129 -18.47 1.60 -16.63
N ALA A 130 -17.73 1.14 -15.61
CA ALA A 130 -18.21 0.12 -14.67
C ALA A 130 -19.31 0.66 -13.72
N ASP A 131 -20.11 -0.25 -13.14
CA ASP A 131 -21.00 0.06 -12.00
C ASP A 131 -20.19 -0.07 -10.70
N VAL A 132 -19.93 1.06 -10.03
CA VAL A 132 -18.95 1.13 -8.93
C VAL A 132 -19.61 1.38 -7.59
N THR A 133 -19.33 0.51 -6.63
CA THR A 133 -19.62 0.69 -5.20
C THR A 133 -18.32 0.85 -4.41
N VAL A 134 -18.24 1.83 -3.51
CA VAL A 134 -17.16 1.95 -2.53
C VAL A 134 -17.72 1.76 -1.13
N LEU A 135 -17.10 0.88 -0.35
CA LEU A 135 -17.41 0.60 1.05
C LEU A 135 -16.35 1.23 1.96
N ASP A 136 -16.77 2.02 2.95
CA ASP A 136 -15.86 2.57 3.97
C ASP A 136 -16.59 2.74 5.33
N ARG A 137 -15.85 2.75 6.44
CA ARG A 137 -16.40 3.01 7.79
C ARG A 137 -16.45 4.50 8.13
N SER A 138 -15.73 5.35 7.40
CA SER A 138 -15.73 6.79 7.58
C SER A 138 -16.78 7.45 6.68
N VAL A 139 -17.81 8.02 7.31
CA VAL A 139 -18.83 8.79 6.58
C VAL A 139 -18.22 10.00 5.87
N ASP A 140 -17.12 10.57 6.40
CA ASP A 140 -16.43 11.70 5.75
C ASP A 140 -15.72 11.27 4.47
N VAL A 141 -15.13 10.06 4.45
CA VAL A 141 -14.56 9.46 3.24
C VAL A 141 -15.65 9.22 2.19
N LEU A 142 -16.78 8.66 2.60
CA LEU A 142 -17.92 8.43 1.72
C LEU A 142 -18.49 9.73 1.17
N ARG A 143 -18.60 10.78 2.00
CA ARG A 143 -19.04 12.12 1.57
C ARG A 143 -18.09 12.71 0.52
N ARG A 144 -16.78 12.56 0.72
CA ARG A 144 -15.76 12.99 -0.26
C ARG A 144 -15.91 12.26 -1.58
N ILE A 145 -16.04 10.93 -1.55
CA ILE A 145 -16.20 10.11 -2.76
C ILE A 145 -17.48 10.50 -3.51
N ASN A 146 -18.60 10.62 -2.81
CA ASN A 146 -19.87 11.00 -3.41
C ASN A 146 -19.78 12.38 -4.10
N ALA A 147 -19.15 13.36 -3.44
CA ALA A 147 -18.94 14.69 -4.01
C ALA A 147 -18.00 14.66 -5.23
N GLN A 148 -16.89 13.90 -5.15
CA GLN A 148 -15.89 13.80 -6.22
C GLN A 148 -16.47 13.20 -7.51
N PHE A 149 -17.33 12.19 -7.37
CA PHE A 149 -17.93 11.49 -8.51
C PHE A 149 -19.34 11.95 -8.85
N ASN A 150 -19.83 13.02 -8.21
CA ASN A 150 -21.17 13.57 -8.41
C ASN A 150 -22.28 12.50 -8.40
N GLY A 151 -22.20 11.58 -7.43
CA GLY A 151 -23.15 10.47 -7.28
C GLY A 151 -22.97 9.27 -8.25
N ALA A 152 -22.00 9.30 -9.17
CA ALA A 152 -21.75 8.18 -10.08
C ALA A 152 -21.18 6.94 -9.38
N VAL A 153 -20.62 7.10 -8.18
CA VAL A 153 -20.13 6.01 -7.32
C VAL A 153 -21.06 5.84 -6.13
N LYS A 154 -21.54 4.62 -5.91
CA LYS A 154 -22.34 4.28 -4.72
C LYS A 154 -21.41 4.26 -3.50
N ALA A 155 -21.54 5.24 -2.62
CA ALA A 155 -20.74 5.33 -1.40
C ALA A 155 -21.53 4.74 -0.21
N ILE A 156 -21.18 3.52 0.20
CA ILE A 156 -21.94 2.73 1.18
C ILE A 156 -21.15 2.56 2.48
N TYR A 157 -21.83 2.69 3.62
CA TYR A 157 -21.22 2.44 4.92
C TYR A 157 -20.92 0.96 5.11
N SER A 158 -19.69 0.63 5.50
CA SER A 158 -19.22 -0.75 5.61
C SER A 158 -19.68 -1.43 6.91
N THR A 159 -20.88 -2.01 6.87
CA THR A 159 -21.35 -3.03 7.82
C THR A 159 -21.01 -4.44 7.31
N ALA A 160 -21.11 -5.46 8.17
CA ALA A 160 -20.95 -6.86 7.75
C ALA A 160 -21.96 -7.24 6.65
N ASP A 161 -23.23 -6.89 6.84
CA ASP A 161 -24.31 -7.17 5.89
C ASP A 161 -24.08 -6.47 4.53
N ALA A 162 -23.71 -5.18 4.55
CA ALA A 162 -23.46 -4.43 3.33
C ALA A 162 -22.23 -4.97 2.58
N LEU A 163 -21.18 -5.34 3.32
CA LEU A 163 -20.00 -5.96 2.74
C LEU A 163 -20.34 -7.29 2.06
N GLU A 164 -21.06 -8.17 2.75
CA GLU A 164 -21.47 -9.46 2.20
C GLU A 164 -22.33 -9.28 0.94
N GLN A 165 -23.37 -8.45 1.02
CA GLN A 165 -24.28 -8.20 -0.11
C GLN A 165 -23.52 -7.72 -1.35
N GLU A 166 -22.66 -6.70 -1.19
CA GLU A 166 -21.95 -6.10 -2.33
C GLU A 166 -20.88 -7.06 -2.88
N VAL A 167 -20.12 -7.75 -2.01
CA VAL A 167 -19.08 -8.70 -2.44
C VAL A 167 -19.69 -9.87 -3.23
N LEU A 168 -20.80 -10.45 -2.78
CA LEU A 168 -21.47 -11.55 -3.49
C LEU A 168 -22.08 -11.10 -4.82
N ALA A 169 -22.51 -9.83 -4.91
CA ALA A 169 -23.04 -9.24 -6.12
C ALA A 169 -21.96 -8.76 -7.10
N ALA A 170 -20.70 -8.66 -6.67
CA ALA A 170 -19.60 -8.13 -7.48
C ALA A 170 -19.19 -9.08 -8.60
N ASP A 171 -18.65 -8.51 -9.67
CA ASP A 171 -17.86 -9.23 -10.66
C ASP A 171 -16.37 -9.03 -10.39
N LEU A 172 -15.98 -7.85 -9.90
CA LEU A 172 -14.63 -7.52 -9.46
C LEU A 172 -14.65 -6.88 -8.08
N VAL A 173 -13.83 -7.38 -7.16
CA VAL A 173 -13.61 -6.78 -5.83
C VAL A 173 -12.19 -6.24 -5.73
N ILE A 174 -12.03 -5.00 -5.29
CA ILE A 174 -10.74 -4.37 -5.00
C ILE A 174 -10.58 -4.21 -3.50
N GLY A 175 -9.58 -4.88 -2.93
CA GLY A 175 -9.19 -4.74 -1.54
C GLY A 175 -8.22 -3.58 -1.33
N GLY A 176 -8.70 -2.42 -0.89
CA GLY A 176 -7.91 -1.19 -0.73
C GLY A 176 -7.78 -0.70 0.72
N VAL A 177 -7.94 -1.59 1.70
CA VAL A 177 -7.88 -1.25 3.12
C VAL A 177 -6.45 -1.25 3.62
N LEU A 178 -6.05 -0.14 4.22
CA LEU A 178 -4.73 0.08 4.80
C LEU A 178 -4.90 0.50 6.26
N VAL A 179 -4.21 -0.18 7.18
CA VAL A 179 -4.07 0.27 8.56
C VAL A 179 -2.59 0.63 8.75
N PRO A 180 -2.24 1.93 8.88
CA PRO A 180 -0.84 2.33 9.02
C PRO A 180 -0.13 1.60 10.15
N GLY A 181 1.01 0.97 9.84
CA GLY A 181 1.84 0.27 10.83
C GLY A 181 1.29 -1.05 11.37
N ALA A 182 0.17 -1.56 10.86
CA ALA A 182 -0.45 -2.82 11.32
C ALA A 182 -0.79 -3.76 10.15
N ALA A 183 -1.10 -5.02 10.46
CA ALA A 183 -1.58 -5.97 9.47
C ALA A 183 -3.00 -5.59 8.97
N ALA A 184 -3.27 -5.87 7.69
CA ALA A 184 -4.59 -5.62 7.13
C ALA A 184 -5.66 -6.54 7.77
N PRO A 185 -6.83 -6.00 8.16
CA PRO A 185 -7.92 -6.82 8.69
C PRO A 185 -8.49 -7.73 7.60
N LYS A 186 -8.82 -8.97 7.96
CA LYS A 186 -9.49 -9.93 7.07
C LYS A 186 -10.98 -9.62 6.98
N LEU A 187 -11.38 -8.89 5.93
CA LEU A 187 -12.76 -8.44 5.73
C LEU A 187 -13.56 -9.41 4.85
N VAL A 188 -12.94 -9.98 3.83
CA VAL A 188 -13.58 -10.97 2.96
C VAL A 188 -13.16 -12.37 3.41
N THR A 189 -14.13 -13.14 3.92
CA THR A 189 -13.91 -14.46 4.49
C THR A 189 -13.90 -15.55 3.42
N LYS A 190 -13.36 -16.74 3.75
CA LYS A 190 -13.46 -17.93 2.89
C LYS A 190 -14.91 -18.29 2.54
N ASP A 191 -15.86 -18.02 3.43
CA ASP A 191 -17.29 -18.26 3.16
C ASP A 191 -17.81 -17.31 2.06
N HIS A 192 -17.44 -16.03 2.12
CA HIS A 192 -17.77 -15.09 1.06
C HIS A 192 -17.24 -15.58 -0.29
N ILE A 193 -15.96 -15.98 -0.36
CA ILE A 193 -15.32 -16.46 -1.60
C ILE A 193 -16.09 -17.61 -2.23
N LYS A 194 -16.47 -18.63 -1.45
CA LYS A 194 -17.25 -19.78 -1.93
C LYS A 194 -18.60 -19.43 -2.53
N ARG A 195 -19.17 -18.30 -2.11
CA ARG A 195 -20.51 -17.84 -2.49
C ARG A 195 -20.47 -16.76 -3.58
N MET A 196 -19.28 -16.26 -3.92
CA MET A 196 -19.11 -15.32 -5.03
C MET A 196 -19.44 -15.98 -6.36
N LYS A 197 -19.66 -15.15 -7.39
CA LYS A 197 -19.96 -15.64 -8.73
C LYS A 197 -18.74 -16.40 -9.29
N PRO A 198 -18.92 -17.58 -9.90
CA PRO A 198 -17.84 -18.24 -10.62
C PRO A 198 -17.24 -17.34 -11.72
N GLY A 199 -15.91 -17.30 -11.79
CA GLY A 199 -15.13 -16.45 -12.68
C GLY A 199 -15.04 -14.98 -12.27
N SER A 200 -15.65 -14.58 -11.14
CA SER A 200 -15.39 -13.25 -10.57
C SER A 200 -13.92 -13.12 -10.15
N ALA A 201 -13.47 -11.89 -9.97
CA ALA A 201 -12.08 -11.59 -9.65
C ALA A 201 -11.94 -10.75 -8.38
N ILE A 202 -10.83 -10.97 -7.67
CA ILE A 202 -10.39 -10.18 -6.53
C ILE A 202 -9.01 -9.64 -6.83
N VAL A 203 -8.81 -8.34 -6.58
CA VAL A 203 -7.50 -7.70 -6.58
C VAL A 203 -7.23 -7.20 -5.16
N ASP A 204 -6.37 -7.90 -4.42
CA ASP A 204 -6.04 -7.53 -3.04
C ASP A 204 -4.80 -6.63 -3.03
N VAL A 205 -5.02 -5.31 -3.07
CA VAL A 205 -3.94 -4.31 -3.05
C VAL A 205 -3.29 -4.24 -1.66
N ALA A 206 -4.00 -4.67 -0.62
CA ALA A 206 -3.49 -4.73 0.75
C ALA A 206 -2.54 -5.93 0.98
N ILE A 207 -2.18 -6.70 -0.06
CA ILE A 207 -1.34 -7.89 0.06
C ILE A 207 0.04 -7.61 0.67
N ASP A 208 0.59 -6.42 0.44
CA ASP A 208 1.87 -5.99 1.01
C ASP A 208 1.84 -5.93 2.56
N GLN A 209 0.64 -5.93 3.18
CA GLN A 209 0.42 -6.00 4.63
C GLN A 209 -0.34 -7.27 5.07
N GLY A 210 -0.25 -8.33 4.26
CA GLY A 210 -0.88 -9.63 4.52
C GLY A 210 -2.24 -9.81 3.86
N GLY A 211 -2.81 -8.80 3.21
CA GLY A 211 -4.06 -8.88 2.43
C GLY A 211 -5.32 -8.75 3.27
N CYS A 212 -6.37 -8.15 2.71
CA CYS A 212 -7.67 -7.99 3.38
C CYS A 212 -8.66 -9.13 3.12
N VAL A 213 -8.27 -10.14 2.33
CA VAL A 213 -9.04 -11.35 2.07
C VAL A 213 -8.37 -12.56 2.75
N GLU A 214 -9.16 -13.48 3.33
CA GLU A 214 -8.63 -14.66 4.05
C GLU A 214 -7.91 -15.67 3.16
N THR A 215 -8.31 -15.76 1.90
CA THR A 215 -7.72 -16.66 0.88
C THR A 215 -6.49 -16.07 0.20
N SER A 216 -6.20 -14.78 0.44
CA SER A 216 -5.07 -14.07 -0.17
C SER A 216 -3.72 -14.68 0.19
N LYS A 217 -2.91 -14.90 -0.84
CA LYS A 217 -1.49 -15.28 -0.76
C LYS A 217 -0.70 -14.40 -1.73
N PRO A 218 0.48 -13.88 -1.33
CA PRO A 218 1.30 -13.06 -2.23
C PRO A 218 1.66 -13.81 -3.51
N THR A 219 1.50 -13.13 -4.65
CA THR A 219 1.90 -13.60 -5.98
C THR A 219 2.95 -12.68 -6.60
N THR A 220 3.41 -13.00 -7.80
CA THR A 220 4.46 -12.24 -8.51
C THR A 220 3.96 -11.73 -9.85
N HIS A 221 4.65 -10.75 -10.46
CA HIS A 221 4.29 -10.30 -11.82
C HIS A 221 4.38 -11.42 -12.87
N ALA A 222 5.20 -12.46 -12.65
CA ALA A 222 5.35 -13.58 -13.57
C ALA A 222 4.21 -14.60 -13.46
N ASP A 223 3.73 -14.82 -12.24
CA ASP A 223 2.60 -15.70 -11.94
C ASP A 223 1.60 -14.92 -11.06
N PRO A 224 0.76 -14.06 -11.66
CA PRO A 224 0.04 -13.03 -10.92
C PRO A 224 -1.25 -13.50 -10.29
N THR A 225 -1.84 -14.60 -10.78
CA THR A 225 -3.18 -15.03 -10.36
C THR A 225 -3.27 -16.51 -10.06
N TYR A 226 -4.14 -16.85 -9.11
CA TYR A 226 -4.55 -18.22 -8.81
C TYR A 226 -6.07 -18.26 -8.60
N ILE A 227 -6.66 -19.46 -8.52
CA ILE A 227 -8.11 -19.63 -8.37
C ILE A 227 -8.39 -20.29 -7.02
N VAL A 228 -9.40 -19.77 -6.31
CA VAL A 228 -9.96 -20.36 -5.10
C VAL A 228 -11.47 -20.34 -5.21
N ASP A 229 -12.12 -21.50 -5.11
CA ASP A 229 -13.58 -21.65 -5.23
C ASP A 229 -14.16 -20.92 -6.46
N ASP A 230 -13.54 -21.14 -7.63
CA ASP A 230 -13.86 -20.49 -8.92
C ASP A 230 -13.69 -18.97 -8.98
N VAL A 231 -13.08 -18.34 -7.97
CA VAL A 231 -12.76 -16.90 -7.94
C VAL A 231 -11.29 -16.68 -8.26
N VAL A 232 -11.02 -15.83 -9.26
CA VAL A 232 -9.66 -15.44 -9.66
C VAL A 232 -9.09 -14.46 -8.65
N HIS A 233 -7.96 -14.79 -8.03
CA HIS A 233 -7.26 -13.93 -7.09
C HIS A 233 -6.03 -13.33 -7.74
N TYR A 234 -5.94 -12.01 -7.76
CA TYR A 234 -4.73 -11.25 -8.07
C TYR A 234 -4.19 -10.65 -6.77
N CYS A 235 -3.00 -11.08 -6.38
CA CYS A 235 -2.37 -10.71 -5.11
C CYS A 235 -0.90 -10.33 -5.31
N VAL A 236 -0.58 -9.65 -6.42
CA VAL A 236 0.81 -9.30 -6.74
C VAL A 236 1.29 -8.25 -5.76
N ALA A 237 2.31 -8.60 -4.98
CA ALA A 237 3.01 -7.64 -4.13
C ALA A 237 3.74 -6.61 -4.99
N ASN A 238 3.87 -5.38 -4.51
CA ASN A 238 4.53 -4.29 -5.24
C ASN A 238 3.98 -4.09 -6.67
N MET A 239 2.66 -3.91 -6.80
CA MET A 239 2.00 -3.60 -8.08
C MET A 239 2.66 -2.44 -8.84
N PRO A 240 3.05 -1.31 -8.21
CA PRO A 240 3.69 -0.18 -8.90
C PRO A 240 5.02 -0.53 -9.59
N GLY A 241 5.65 -1.65 -9.22
CA GLY A 241 6.88 -2.15 -9.85
C GLY A 241 6.73 -2.52 -11.33
N ALA A 242 5.51 -2.82 -11.81
CA ALA A 242 5.27 -3.12 -13.23
C ALA A 242 5.15 -1.87 -14.13
N VAL A 243 5.05 -0.67 -13.56
CA VAL A 243 4.99 0.59 -14.32
C VAL A 243 6.10 1.56 -13.90
N PRO A 244 7.39 1.14 -13.95
CA PRO A 244 8.50 1.86 -13.34
C PRO A 244 8.68 3.26 -13.90
N ARG A 245 8.33 3.49 -15.18
CA ARG A 245 8.36 4.83 -15.77
C ARG A 245 7.42 5.79 -15.03
N THR A 246 6.23 5.35 -14.65
CA THR A 246 5.26 6.17 -13.92
C THR A 246 5.60 6.23 -12.43
N SER A 247 5.81 5.08 -11.80
CA SER A 247 6.01 5.00 -10.35
C SER A 247 7.32 5.64 -9.90
N THR A 248 8.40 5.57 -10.69
CA THR A 248 9.67 6.23 -10.35
C THR A 248 9.50 7.75 -10.29
N PHE A 249 8.87 8.37 -11.29
CA PHE A 249 8.65 9.82 -11.26
C PHE A 249 7.67 10.22 -10.16
N ALA A 250 6.60 9.44 -9.94
CA ALA A 250 5.63 9.71 -8.88
C ALA A 250 6.29 9.68 -7.49
N LEU A 251 7.10 8.65 -7.21
CA LEU A 251 7.82 8.54 -5.94
C LEU A 251 8.88 9.64 -5.80
N ASN A 252 9.72 9.86 -6.81
CA ASN A 252 10.79 10.85 -6.75
C ASN A 252 10.25 12.28 -6.57
N ASN A 253 9.14 12.64 -7.21
CA ASN A 253 8.54 13.97 -7.03
C ASN A 253 8.13 14.20 -5.56
N ALA A 254 7.72 13.15 -4.85
CA ALA A 254 7.37 13.23 -3.43
C ALA A 254 8.60 13.19 -2.51
N THR A 255 9.60 12.36 -2.83
CA THR A 255 10.78 12.16 -1.96
C THR A 255 11.88 13.21 -2.17
N LEU A 256 12.00 13.79 -3.37
CA LEU A 256 13.08 14.71 -3.73
C LEU A 256 13.26 15.90 -2.76
N PRO A 257 12.18 16.57 -2.28
CA PRO A 257 12.35 17.64 -1.29
C PRO A 257 13.03 17.16 0.00
N PHE A 258 12.71 15.95 0.47
CA PHE A 258 13.31 15.36 1.66
C PHE A 258 14.76 14.93 1.41
N ILE A 259 15.04 14.33 0.25
CA ILE A 259 16.39 13.94 -0.18
C ILE A 259 17.31 15.17 -0.21
N ILE A 260 16.87 16.28 -0.80
CA ILE A 260 17.65 17.53 -0.86
C ILE A 260 17.89 18.09 0.55
N ARG A 261 16.88 18.06 1.44
CA ARG A 261 17.03 18.52 2.83
C ARG A 261 18.05 17.68 3.59
N LEU A 262 17.96 16.36 3.51
CA LEU A 262 18.89 15.43 4.15
C LEU A 262 20.33 15.61 3.61
N ALA A 263 20.48 15.75 2.30
CA ALA A 263 21.79 15.94 1.66
C ALA A 263 22.44 17.28 2.05
N ASN A 264 21.68 18.37 2.12
CA ASN A 264 22.23 19.70 2.40
C ASN A 264 22.48 19.96 3.90
N LYS A 265 21.63 19.41 4.79
CA LYS A 265 21.66 19.72 6.23
C LYS A 265 22.20 18.57 7.10
N GLY A 266 22.36 17.38 6.53
CA GLY A 266 22.56 16.15 7.28
C GLY A 266 21.29 15.71 8.03
N TYR A 267 21.29 14.47 8.54
CA TYR A 267 20.10 13.91 9.20
C TYR A 267 19.69 14.70 10.46
N LYS A 268 20.65 15.10 11.31
CA LYS A 268 20.34 15.71 12.62
C LYS A 268 19.56 17.01 12.48
N GLN A 269 20.06 17.96 11.70
CA GLN A 269 19.37 19.24 11.49
C GLN A 269 18.10 19.07 10.66
N ALA A 270 18.11 18.23 9.62
CA ALA A 270 16.92 18.00 8.79
C ALA A 270 15.75 17.42 9.60
N LEU A 271 16.01 16.49 10.52
CA LEU A 271 15.00 15.90 11.40
C LEU A 271 14.51 16.93 12.42
N LEU A 272 15.40 17.71 13.04
CA LEU A 272 15.01 18.75 14.00
C LEU A 272 14.16 19.87 13.39
N ASP A 273 14.41 20.22 12.12
CA ASP A 273 13.66 21.26 11.40
C ASP A 273 12.26 20.80 10.94
N ASP A 274 12.04 19.49 10.84
CA ASP A 274 10.84 18.90 10.24
C ASP A 274 10.33 17.73 11.08
N GLN A 275 9.35 18.02 11.94
CA GLN A 275 8.69 17.01 12.77
C GLN A 275 8.08 15.87 11.94
N HIS A 276 7.65 16.14 10.70
CA HIS A 276 7.07 15.11 9.85
C HIS A 276 8.11 14.14 9.30
N LEU A 277 9.28 14.66 8.92
CA LEU A 277 10.45 13.84 8.59
C LEU A 277 10.97 13.09 9.84
N MET A 278 10.90 13.72 11.01
CA MET A 278 11.27 13.08 12.29
C MET A 278 10.40 11.86 12.61
N ASN A 279 9.10 11.91 12.31
CA ASN A 279 8.21 10.74 12.42
C ASN A 279 8.63 9.59 11.46
N GLY A 280 9.38 9.92 10.41
CA GLY A 280 10.06 8.98 9.52
C GLY A 280 11.21 8.20 10.17
N LEU A 281 11.81 8.69 11.25
CA LEU A 281 12.96 8.04 11.89
C LEU A 281 12.54 6.74 12.59
N ASN A 282 13.09 5.62 12.13
CA ASN A 282 12.73 4.29 12.63
C ASN A 282 13.86 3.67 13.47
N VAL A 283 15.11 3.80 13.02
CA VAL A 283 16.29 3.29 13.73
C VAL A 283 17.40 4.34 13.67
N ILE A 284 18.10 4.54 14.78
CA ILE A 284 19.29 5.40 14.88
C ILE A 284 20.21 4.87 15.97
N ASN A 285 21.51 4.74 15.69
CA ASN A 285 22.53 4.36 16.69
C ASN A 285 22.17 3.08 17.50
N GLY A 286 21.47 2.13 16.87
CA GLY A 286 21.02 0.89 17.51
C GLY A 286 19.76 1.03 18.38
N GLN A 287 19.06 2.15 18.31
CA GLN A 287 17.81 2.41 19.03
C GLN A 287 16.63 2.45 18.06
N VAL A 288 15.49 1.90 18.49
CA VAL A 288 14.23 1.94 17.73
C VAL A 288 13.44 3.17 18.15
N THR A 289 13.11 4.03 17.19
CA THR A 289 12.44 5.32 17.43
C THR A 289 11.03 5.37 16.85
N ASN A 290 10.56 4.30 16.22
CA ASN A 290 9.17 4.15 15.81
C ASN A 290 8.41 3.31 16.83
N GLN A 291 7.37 3.90 17.44
CA GLN A 291 6.61 3.25 18.51
C GLN A 291 5.91 1.97 18.05
N SER A 292 5.25 1.99 16.90
CA SER A 292 4.52 0.81 16.39
C SER A 292 5.45 -0.35 16.08
N VAL A 293 6.66 -0.08 15.56
CA VAL A 293 7.68 -1.11 15.32
C VAL A 293 8.20 -1.68 16.65
N ALA A 294 8.46 -0.82 17.63
CA ALA A 294 8.92 -1.25 18.95
C ALA A 294 7.89 -2.14 19.66
N GLU A 295 6.62 -1.75 19.65
CA GLU A 295 5.52 -2.53 20.22
C GLU A 295 5.30 -3.87 19.49
N ALA A 296 5.32 -3.87 18.15
CA ALA A 296 5.09 -5.07 17.35
C ALA A 296 6.18 -6.14 17.53
N LEU A 297 7.43 -5.71 17.72
CA LEU A 297 8.60 -6.61 17.78
C LEU A 297 9.18 -6.79 19.19
N GLY A 298 8.63 -6.10 20.20
CA GLY A 298 9.09 -6.20 21.59
C GLY A 298 10.41 -5.47 21.87
N PHE A 299 10.73 -4.41 21.12
CA PHE A 299 11.90 -3.57 21.37
C PHE A 299 11.58 -2.41 22.33
N THR A 300 12.60 -1.84 22.95
CA THR A 300 12.45 -0.61 23.73
C THR A 300 12.32 0.59 22.79
N PHE A 301 11.20 1.30 22.89
CA PHE A 301 11.00 2.57 22.19
C PHE A 301 11.84 3.68 22.83
N VAL A 302 12.56 4.43 22.00
CA VAL A 302 13.25 5.66 22.41
C VAL A 302 12.67 6.84 21.63
N GLU A 303 12.35 7.92 22.32
CA GLU A 303 11.84 9.12 21.65
C GLU A 303 12.86 9.64 20.61
N PRO A 304 12.46 9.92 19.35
CA PRO A 304 13.38 10.35 18.29
C PRO A 304 14.31 11.51 18.67
N LYS A 305 13.81 12.51 19.40
CA LYS A 305 14.60 13.68 19.84
C LYS A 305 15.68 13.32 20.85
N THR A 306 15.40 12.35 21.71
CA THR A 306 16.36 11.84 22.69
C THR A 306 17.44 11.02 21.99
N ALA A 307 17.05 10.14 21.07
CA ALA A 307 17.97 9.31 20.29
C ALA A 307 18.92 10.13 19.39
N LEU A 308 18.50 11.32 18.92
CA LEU A 308 19.35 12.23 18.14
C LEU A 308 20.48 12.92 18.94
N ASN A 309 20.39 12.89 20.27
CA ASN A 309 21.32 13.56 21.19
C ASN A 309 22.15 12.57 22.02
N ALA A 310 21.91 11.26 21.88
CA ALA A 310 22.70 10.18 22.45
C ALA A 310 23.88 9.82 21.54
#